data_AF-A0A9W8LIR9-F1
#
_entry.id   AF-A0A9W8LIR9-F1
#
_cell.length_a   1.000
_cell.length_b   1.000
_cell.length_c   1.000
_cell.angle_alpha   90.00
_cell.angle_beta   90.00
_cell.angle_gamma   90.00
#
_symmetry.space_group_name_H-M   'P 1'
#
loop_
_entity.id
_entity.type
_entity.pdbx_description
1 polymer ?
#
loop_
_entity_poly.entity_id
_entity_poly.type
_entity_poly.pdbx_seq_one_letter_code
_entity_poly.pdbx_strand_id
1 'polypeptide(L)'
;MEQLVYARPAPYTGAGCVRRWLREMALFVRSVDAGAADSPRTMAAAVLLNLGGTARVWGMQFVGDDGRLKPDPQEFLDLLGAEFDLLRDSARAEIELLELRQTGSVGDYIVAFRGLAARLAMSDAEMRARFAAGLKDHIRRACDAQSPATFKELRQLAVFEEGW
;
A
#
# COMPACT_ATOMS: atom_id res chain seq x y z
N MET A 1 -2.34 38.04 18.48
CA MET A 1 -2.48 36.59 18.28
C MET A 1 -1.41 36.21 17.28
N GLU A 2 -0.31 35.57 17.69
CA GLU A 2 0.73 35.13 16.75
C GLU A 2 0.18 34.00 15.89
N GLN A 3 0.26 34.15 14.58
CA GLN A 3 -0.14 33.12 13.63
C GLN A 3 0.90 32.01 13.68
N LEU A 4 0.48 30.80 14.02
CA LEU A 4 1.37 29.63 14.03
C LEU A 4 1.74 29.31 12.57
N VAL A 5 2.97 29.62 12.17
CA VAL A 5 3.48 29.31 10.83
C VAL A 5 3.99 27.87 10.83
N TYR A 6 3.30 26.97 10.14
CA TYR A 6 3.78 25.61 9.96
C TYR A 6 4.93 25.61 8.95
N ALA A 7 5.94 24.77 9.17
CA ALA A 7 6.99 24.56 8.18
C ALA A 7 6.40 23.81 6.96
N ARG A 8 6.89 24.14 5.76
CA ARG A 8 6.57 23.38 4.55
C ARG A 8 7.00 21.91 4.76
N PRO A 9 6.10 20.94 4.56
CA PRO A 9 6.45 19.52 4.64
C PRO A 9 7.53 19.15 3.63
N ALA A 10 8.37 18.17 3.97
CA ALA A 10 9.30 17.58 3.02
C ALA A 10 8.56 17.06 1.77
N PRO A 11 9.18 17.06 0.57
CA PRO A 11 8.53 16.59 -0.63
C PRO A 11 8.05 15.14 -0.51
N TYR A 12 6.84 14.84 -0.98
CA TYR A 12 6.35 13.45 -0.98
C TYR A 12 6.94 12.70 -2.16
N THR A 13 7.68 11.64 -1.88
CA THR A 13 8.36 10.82 -2.90
C THR A 13 7.58 9.58 -3.31
N GLY A 14 6.43 9.31 -2.67
CA GLY A 14 5.70 8.04 -2.76
C GLY A 14 5.91 7.11 -1.56
N ALA A 15 6.81 7.47 -0.64
CA ALA A 15 7.06 6.70 0.59
C ALA A 15 6.30 7.27 1.79
N GLY A 16 5.72 6.40 2.61
CA GLY A 16 4.99 6.77 3.83
C GLY A 16 3.50 7.05 3.60
N CYS A 17 2.83 7.57 4.64
CA CYS A 17 1.37 7.75 4.63
C CYS A 17 0.96 9.04 3.90
N VAL A 18 0.47 8.92 2.66
CA VAL A 18 0.03 10.06 1.84
C VAL A 18 -1.07 10.88 2.55
N ARG A 19 -2.03 10.24 3.23
CA ARG A 19 -3.08 10.94 4.00
C ARG A 19 -2.56 11.75 5.19
N ARG A 20 -1.44 11.33 5.79
CA ARG A 20 -0.79 12.12 6.84
C ARG A 20 -0.11 13.32 6.21
N TRP A 21 0.67 13.10 5.15
CA TRP A 21 1.39 14.16 4.46
C TRP A 21 0.45 15.22 3.85
N LEU A 22 -0.69 14.81 3.27
CA LEU A 22 -1.72 15.73 2.77
C LEU A 22 -2.29 16.62 3.88
N ARG A 23 -2.46 16.10 5.10
CA ARG A 23 -2.88 16.90 6.27
C ARG A 23 -1.81 17.90 6.68
N GLU A 24 -0.53 17.50 6.68
CA GLU A 24 0.59 18.40 6.96
C GLU A 24 0.69 19.51 5.90
N MET A 25 0.46 19.18 4.63
CA MET A 25 0.37 20.17 3.54
C MET A 25 -0.79 21.15 3.74
N ALA A 26 -1.97 20.66 4.15
CA ALA A 26 -3.13 21.52 4.39
C ALA A 26 -2.87 22.49 5.56
N LEU A 27 -2.21 22.03 6.63
CA LEU A 27 -1.79 22.90 7.75
C LEU A 27 -0.81 23.97 7.28
N PHE A 28 0.18 23.60 6.47
CA PHE A 28 1.13 24.55 5.88
C PHE A 28 0.42 25.61 5.02
N VAL A 29 -0.38 25.19 4.03
CA VAL A 29 -1.11 26.11 3.16
C VAL A 29 -2.00 27.05 3.97
N ARG A 30 -2.71 26.52 4.99
CA ARG A 30 -3.58 27.32 5.87
C ARG A 30 -2.80 28.35 6.68
N SER A 31 -1.57 28.05 7.08
CA SER A 31 -0.73 29.02 7.81
C SER A 31 -0.18 30.14 6.94
N VAL A 32 -0.09 29.92 5.63
CA VAL A 32 0.32 30.95 4.66
C VAL A 32 -0.89 31.78 4.23
N ASP A 33 -2.02 31.15 3.98
CA ASP A 33 -3.30 31.79 3.66
C ASP A 33 -4.46 30.93 4.18
N ALA A 34 -5.20 31.47 5.15
CA ALA A 34 -6.27 30.76 5.84
C ALA A 34 -7.41 30.31 4.90
N GLY A 35 -7.67 31.06 3.82
CA GLY A 35 -8.70 30.73 2.82
C GLY A 35 -8.18 29.86 1.67
N ALA A 36 -6.86 29.83 1.45
CA ALA A 36 -6.24 29.04 0.38
C ALA A 36 -6.35 27.53 0.61
N ALA A 37 -6.28 27.08 1.87
CA ALA A 37 -6.33 25.64 2.19
C ALA A 37 -7.68 25.00 1.89
N ASP A 38 -8.76 25.78 1.90
CA ASP A 38 -10.11 25.31 1.61
C ASP A 38 -10.43 25.35 0.10
N SER A 39 -9.49 25.81 -0.73
CA SER A 39 -9.58 25.78 -2.18
C SER A 39 -8.90 24.51 -2.74
N PRO A 40 -9.66 23.56 -3.33
CA PRO A 40 -9.08 22.37 -3.95
C PRO A 40 -8.03 22.70 -4.99
N ARG A 41 -8.24 23.78 -5.75
CA ARG A 41 -7.29 24.28 -6.75
C ARG A 41 -5.95 24.66 -6.14
N THR A 42 -5.96 25.44 -5.06
CA THR A 42 -4.73 25.89 -4.40
C THR A 42 -4.03 24.73 -3.71
N MET A 43 -4.79 23.85 -3.07
CA MET A 43 -4.26 22.64 -2.45
C MET A 43 -3.61 21.71 -3.49
N ALA A 44 -4.28 21.43 -4.61
CA ALA A 44 -3.74 20.59 -5.68
C ALA A 44 -2.46 21.17 -6.29
N ALA A 45 -2.41 22.50 -6.50
CA ALA A 45 -1.20 23.17 -6.98
C ALA A 45 -0.05 23.06 -5.96
N ALA A 46 -0.32 23.33 -4.67
CA ALA A 46 0.69 23.21 -3.61
C ALA A 46 1.20 21.77 -3.48
N VAL A 47 0.32 20.78 -3.58
CA VAL A 47 0.66 19.36 -3.57
C VAL A 47 1.55 19.01 -4.75
N LEU A 48 1.12 19.30 -5.98
CA LEU A 48 1.87 19.00 -7.20
C LEU A 48 3.29 19.59 -7.16
N LEU A 49 3.42 20.84 -6.71
CA LEU A 49 4.71 21.52 -6.55
C LEU A 49 5.58 20.97 -5.42
N ASN A 50 5.00 20.20 -4.49
CA ASN A 50 5.69 19.54 -3.39
C ASN A 50 5.79 18.02 -3.55
N LEU A 51 5.46 17.48 -4.72
CA LEU A 51 5.80 16.11 -5.06
C LEU A 51 7.29 16.01 -5.44
N GLY A 52 7.92 14.92 -5.02
CA GLY A 52 9.29 14.55 -5.38
C GLY A 52 9.35 13.13 -5.95
N GLY A 53 10.51 12.73 -6.48
CA GLY A 53 10.78 11.36 -6.92
C GLY A 53 9.68 10.76 -7.81
N THR A 54 9.30 9.51 -7.52
CA THR A 54 8.27 8.76 -8.26
C THR A 54 6.91 9.44 -8.22
N ALA A 55 6.51 9.99 -7.06
CA ALA A 55 5.23 10.69 -6.96
C ALA A 55 5.15 11.93 -7.87
N ARG A 56 6.28 12.63 -8.09
CA ARG A 56 6.32 13.74 -9.06
C ARG A 56 6.14 13.24 -10.49
N VAL A 57 6.81 12.15 -10.87
CA VAL A 57 6.66 11.56 -12.21
C VAL A 57 5.19 11.17 -12.45
N TRP A 58 4.57 10.50 -11.47
CA TRP A 58 3.14 10.16 -11.49
C TRP A 58 2.26 11.42 -11.58
N GLY A 59 2.51 12.46 -10.78
CA GLY A 59 1.67 13.66 -10.77
C GLY A 59 1.74 14.46 -12.08
N MET A 60 2.91 14.52 -12.70
CA MET A 60 3.12 15.25 -13.95
C MET A 60 2.37 14.65 -15.15
N GLN A 61 1.96 13.38 -15.12
CA GLN A 61 1.16 12.77 -16.19
C GLN A 61 -0.22 13.44 -16.36
N PHE A 62 -0.72 14.06 -15.29
CA PHE A 62 -2.00 14.75 -15.25
C PHE A 62 -1.89 16.22 -15.67
N VAL A 63 -0.68 16.74 -15.91
CA VAL A 63 -0.49 18.12 -16.35
C VAL A 63 -0.61 18.17 -17.88
N GLY A 64 -1.50 19.02 -18.39
CA GLY A 64 -1.65 19.29 -19.81
C GLY A 64 -0.57 20.22 -20.36
N ASP A 65 -0.52 20.35 -21.68
CA ASP A 65 0.44 21.22 -22.37
C ASP A 65 0.23 22.72 -22.02
N ASP A 66 -0.97 23.07 -21.55
CA ASP A 66 -1.32 24.40 -21.04
C ASP A 66 -0.88 24.64 -19.58
N GLY A 67 -0.20 23.66 -18.97
CA GLY A 67 0.27 23.70 -17.60
C GLY A 67 -0.84 23.51 -16.55
N ARG A 68 -2.05 23.13 -16.96
CA ARG A 68 -3.16 22.88 -16.04
C ARG A 68 -3.31 21.40 -15.73
N LEU A 69 -3.84 21.07 -14.56
CA LEU A 69 -4.29 19.72 -14.28
C LEU A 69 -5.47 19.38 -15.19
N LYS A 70 -5.37 18.23 -15.87
CA LYS A 70 -6.43 17.61 -16.67
C LYS A 70 -7.62 17.17 -15.81
N PRO A 71 -7.43 16.43 -14.70
CA PRO A 71 -8.51 16.15 -13.76
C PRO A 71 -8.90 17.41 -12.98
N ASP A 72 -10.11 17.41 -12.43
CA ASP A 72 -10.51 18.41 -11.44
C ASP A 72 -9.50 18.40 -10.27
N PRO A 73 -9.07 19.57 -9.74
CA PRO A 73 -8.20 19.62 -8.56
C PRO A 73 -8.59 18.70 -7.40
N GLN A 74 -9.89 18.54 -7.10
CA GLN A 74 -10.31 17.60 -6.05
C GLN A 74 -10.08 16.15 -6.48
N GLU A 75 -10.45 15.80 -7.71
CA GLU A 75 -10.21 14.47 -8.29
C GLU A 75 -8.71 14.12 -8.28
N PHE A 76 -7.81 15.06 -8.57
CA PHE A 76 -6.37 14.84 -8.47
C PHE A 76 -5.92 14.45 -7.06
N LEU A 77 -6.44 15.12 -6.03
CA LEU A 77 -6.11 14.81 -4.64
C LEU A 77 -6.63 13.43 -4.23
N ASP A 78 -7.82 13.06 -4.71
CA ASP A 78 -8.42 11.75 -4.46
C ASP A 78 -7.63 10.63 -5.16
N LEU A 79 -7.23 10.85 -6.42
CA LEU A 79 -6.37 9.93 -7.17
C LEU A 79 -5.01 9.73 -6.49
N LEU A 80 -4.40 10.80 -5.97
CA LEU A 80 -3.13 10.71 -5.25
C LEU A 80 -3.29 9.88 -3.96
N GLY A 81 -4.37 10.11 -3.22
CA GLY A 81 -4.70 9.31 -2.04
C GLY A 81 -4.87 7.83 -2.40
N ALA A 82 -5.67 7.53 -3.42
CA ALA A 82 -5.94 6.17 -3.86
C ALA A 82 -4.67 5.44 -4.30
N GLU A 83 -3.87 6.04 -5.17
CA GLU A 83 -2.63 5.46 -5.69
C GLU A 83 -1.68 5.08 -4.55
N PHE A 84 -1.35 6.05 -3.70
CA PHE A 84 -0.25 5.88 -2.74
C PHE A 84 -0.69 5.27 -1.40
N ASP A 85 -1.98 5.29 -1.05
CA ASP A 85 -2.48 4.43 0.03
C ASP A 85 -2.53 2.96 -0.38
N LEU A 86 -2.91 2.65 -1.63
CA LEU A 86 -2.87 1.28 -2.15
C LEU A 86 -1.43 0.76 -2.20
N LEU A 87 -0.50 1.53 -2.76
CA LEU A 87 0.92 1.14 -2.80
C LEU A 87 1.50 0.89 -1.40
N ARG A 88 1.13 1.70 -0.42
CA ARG A 88 1.54 1.49 0.98
C ARG A 88 0.93 0.22 1.57
N ASP A 89 -0.34 -0.06 1.31
CA ASP A 89 -1.02 -1.26 1.82
C ASP A 89 -0.44 -2.52 1.17
N SER A 90 -0.19 -2.50 -0.15
CA SER A 90 0.47 -3.60 -0.86
C SER A 90 1.91 -3.79 -0.38
N ALA A 91 2.73 -2.75 -0.29
CA ALA A 91 4.11 -2.89 0.21
C ALA A 91 4.16 -3.43 1.65
N ARG A 92 3.23 -2.97 2.51
CA ARG A 92 3.11 -3.50 3.87
C ARG A 92 2.66 -4.97 3.86
N ALA A 93 1.69 -5.32 3.03
CA ALA A 93 1.22 -6.70 2.90
C ALA A 93 2.32 -7.62 2.36
N GLU A 94 3.19 -7.16 1.46
CA GLU A 94 4.34 -7.93 0.98
C GLU A 94 5.35 -8.21 2.10
N ILE A 95 5.66 -7.20 2.92
CA ILE A 95 6.55 -7.36 4.09
C ILE A 95 5.93 -8.33 5.09
N GLU A 96 4.66 -8.11 5.46
CA GLU A 96 3.93 -8.99 6.38
C GLU A 96 3.88 -10.43 5.83
N LEU A 97 3.71 -10.62 4.52
CA LEU A 97 3.70 -11.95 3.88
C LEU A 97 5.07 -12.61 3.91
N LEU A 98 6.17 -11.86 3.71
CA LEU A 98 7.53 -12.36 3.79
C LEU A 98 7.89 -12.84 5.19
N GLU A 99 7.37 -12.16 6.21
CA GLU A 99 7.59 -12.46 7.62
C GLU A 99 6.61 -13.49 8.18
N LEU A 100 5.50 -13.75 7.48
CA LEU A 100 4.47 -14.66 7.96
C LEU A 100 5.01 -16.09 8.11
N ARG A 101 4.89 -16.65 9.33
CA ARG A 101 5.24 -18.03 9.65
C ARG A 101 4.09 -18.68 10.41
N GLN A 102 3.89 -19.98 10.20
CA GLN A 102 2.98 -20.81 10.98
C GLN A 102 3.55 -21.02 12.38
N THR A 103 3.06 -20.25 13.35
CA THR A 103 3.42 -20.41 14.77
C THR A 103 2.41 -21.30 15.51
N GLY A 104 1.11 -21.13 15.22
CA GLY A 104 0.01 -21.89 15.80
C GLY A 104 -0.54 -22.97 14.86
N SER A 105 -1.87 -22.97 14.70
CA SER A 105 -2.58 -23.90 13.81
C SER A 105 -2.38 -23.55 12.33
N VAL A 106 -2.48 -24.55 11.45
CA VAL A 106 -2.54 -24.36 9.99
C VAL A 106 -3.79 -23.57 9.63
N GLY A 107 -4.90 -23.77 10.34
CA GLY A 107 -6.14 -23.02 10.14
C GLY A 107 -5.92 -21.50 10.27
N ASP A 108 -5.34 -21.06 11.39
CA ASP A 108 -5.04 -19.64 11.65
C ASP A 108 -4.05 -19.08 10.62
N TYR A 109 -3.02 -19.88 10.29
CA TYR A 109 -2.04 -19.51 9.29
C TYR A 109 -2.66 -19.33 7.89
N ILE A 110 -3.57 -20.21 7.47
CA ILE A 110 -4.31 -20.07 6.20
C ILE A 110 -5.12 -18.77 6.17
N VAL A 111 -5.81 -18.45 7.27
CA VAL A 111 -6.63 -17.23 7.36
C VAL A 111 -5.74 -15.99 7.23
N ALA A 112 -4.64 -15.93 7.98
CA ALA A 112 -3.68 -14.83 7.90
C ALA A 112 -3.06 -14.68 6.50
N PHE A 113 -2.62 -15.80 5.91
CA PHE A 113 -2.03 -15.81 4.57
C PHE A 113 -3.02 -15.31 3.51
N ARG A 114 -4.26 -15.80 3.52
CA ARG A 114 -5.28 -15.38 2.55
C ARG A 114 -5.65 -13.91 2.69
N GLY A 115 -5.67 -13.38 3.91
CA GLY A 115 -5.91 -11.96 4.16
C GLY A 115 -4.85 -11.07 3.50
N LEU A 116 -3.57 -11.46 3.58
CA LEU A 116 -2.47 -10.76 2.94
C LEU A 116 -2.45 -10.96 1.43
N ALA A 117 -2.60 -12.20 0.95
CA ALA A 117 -2.58 -12.53 -0.47
C ALA A 117 -3.70 -11.83 -1.27
N ALA A 118 -4.87 -11.61 -0.65
CA ALA A 118 -5.96 -10.87 -1.27
C ALA A 118 -5.62 -9.40 -1.58
N ARG A 119 -4.66 -8.80 -0.87
CA ARG A 119 -4.19 -7.42 -1.08
C ARG A 119 -3.11 -7.29 -2.15
N LEU A 120 -2.60 -8.41 -2.66
CA LEU A 120 -1.40 -8.47 -3.51
C LEU A 120 -1.63 -9.03 -4.91
N ALA A 121 -2.87 -9.42 -5.25
CA ALA A 121 -3.22 -9.97 -6.56
C ALA A 121 -2.27 -11.10 -7.06
N MET A 122 -1.87 -12.00 -6.15
CA MET A 122 -0.90 -13.06 -6.44
C MET A 122 -1.45 -14.14 -7.39
N SER A 123 -0.60 -14.69 -8.24
CA SER A 123 -0.89 -15.91 -9.01
C SER A 123 -0.94 -17.15 -8.11
N ASP A 124 -1.58 -18.23 -8.57
CA ASP A 124 -1.66 -19.49 -7.80
C ASP A 124 -0.26 -20.06 -7.51
N ALA A 125 0.67 -19.96 -8.46
CA ALA A 125 2.05 -20.41 -8.29
C ALA A 125 2.79 -19.62 -7.18
N GLU A 126 2.62 -18.29 -7.16
CA GLU A 126 3.18 -17.45 -6.10
C GLU A 126 2.54 -17.76 -4.74
N MET A 127 1.22 -17.97 -4.71
CA MET A 127 0.53 -18.37 -3.48
C MET A 127 1.09 -19.68 -2.94
N ARG A 128 1.30 -20.70 -3.79
CA ARG A 128 1.92 -21.97 -3.36
C ARG A 128 3.30 -21.78 -2.77
N ALA A 129 4.19 -21.10 -3.50
CA ALA A 129 5.57 -20.91 -3.07
C ALA A 129 5.67 -20.14 -1.75
N ARG A 130 4.93 -19.04 -1.62
CA ARG A 130 4.93 -18.21 -0.41
C ARG A 130 4.26 -18.91 0.77
N PHE A 131 3.17 -19.64 0.54
CA PHE A 131 2.49 -20.37 1.60
C PHE A 131 3.36 -21.50 2.15
N ALA A 132 3.97 -22.30 1.27
CA ALA A 132 4.86 -23.39 1.66
C ALA A 132 6.07 -22.90 2.46
N ALA A 133 6.64 -21.75 2.08
CA ALA A 133 7.79 -21.15 2.77
C ALA A 133 7.51 -20.78 4.23
N GLY A 134 6.26 -20.48 4.58
CA GLY A 134 5.88 -20.14 5.94
C GLY A 134 5.31 -21.30 6.78
N LEU A 135 5.10 -22.49 6.21
CA LEU A 135 4.65 -23.67 6.96
C LEU A 135 5.74 -24.18 7.92
N LYS A 136 5.32 -24.88 8.99
CA LYS A 136 6.24 -25.64 9.85
C LYS A 136 6.97 -26.69 9.04
N ASP A 137 8.24 -26.94 9.38
CA ASP A 137 9.15 -27.77 8.57
C ASP A 137 8.67 -29.19 8.29
N HIS A 138 7.96 -29.83 9.22
CA HIS A 138 7.45 -31.19 9.03
C HIS A 138 6.27 -31.21 8.04
N ILE A 139 5.30 -30.30 8.20
CA ILE A 139 4.16 -30.14 7.28
C ILE A 139 4.66 -29.74 5.88
N ARG A 140 5.60 -28.79 5.80
CA ARG A 140 6.21 -28.38 4.53
C ARG A 140 6.81 -29.57 3.79
N ARG A 141 7.64 -30.38 4.47
CA ARG A 141 8.28 -31.56 3.87
C ARG A 141 7.25 -32.60 3.38
N ALA A 142 6.18 -32.82 4.14
CA ALA A 142 5.11 -33.71 3.73
C ALA A 142 4.34 -33.18 2.49
N CYS A 143 4.09 -31.87 2.44
CA CYS A 143 3.50 -31.22 1.28
C CYS A 143 4.40 -31.30 0.04
N ASP A 144 5.70 -31.02 0.19
CA ASP A 144 6.67 -31.05 -0.90
C ASP A 144 6.79 -32.46 -1.52
N ALA A 145 6.79 -33.49 -0.67
CA ALA A 145 6.80 -34.89 -1.11
C ALA A 145 5.59 -35.28 -1.98
N GLN A 146 4.44 -34.64 -1.75
CA GLN A 146 3.21 -34.85 -2.52
C GLN A 146 3.08 -33.91 -3.73
N SER A 147 3.90 -32.85 -3.80
CA SER A 147 4.00 -31.93 -4.94
C SER A 147 2.64 -31.42 -5.46
N PRO A 148 1.85 -30.70 -4.62
CA PRO A 148 0.54 -30.19 -4.99
C PRO A 148 0.59 -29.23 -6.19
N ALA A 149 -0.31 -29.41 -7.15
CA ALA A 149 -0.38 -28.64 -8.38
C ALA A 149 -1.10 -27.30 -8.19
N THR A 150 -1.93 -27.17 -7.15
CA THR A 150 -2.71 -25.96 -6.86
C THR A 150 -2.57 -25.48 -5.42
N PHE A 151 -2.78 -24.18 -5.18
CA PHE A 151 -2.80 -23.64 -3.81
C PHE A 151 -3.90 -24.30 -2.95
N LYS A 152 -5.01 -24.68 -3.58
CA LYS A 152 -6.10 -25.41 -2.92
C LYS A 152 -5.62 -26.76 -2.39
N GLU A 153 -4.95 -27.56 -3.21
CA GLU A 153 -4.40 -28.86 -2.81
C GLU A 153 -3.37 -28.72 -1.69
N LEU A 154 -2.43 -27.77 -1.83
CA LEU A 154 -1.41 -27.51 -0.82
C LEU A 154 -2.02 -27.21 0.56
N ARG A 155 -3.08 -26.40 0.59
CA ARG A 155 -3.80 -26.11 1.84
C ARG A 155 -4.50 -27.32 2.43
N GLN A 156 -5.13 -28.16 1.60
CA GLN A 156 -5.81 -29.36 2.06
C GLN A 156 -4.81 -30.36 2.66
N LEU A 157 -3.65 -30.53 2.02
CA LEU A 157 -2.55 -31.34 2.53
C LEU A 157 -2.03 -30.78 3.85
N ALA A 158 -1.75 -29.47 3.92
CA ALA A 158 -1.25 -28.88 5.16
C ALA A 158 -2.20 -29.09 6.35
N VAL A 159 -3.51 -28.97 6.14
CA VAL A 159 -4.52 -29.24 7.19
C VAL A 159 -4.56 -30.71 7.56
N PHE A 160 -4.44 -31.62 6.58
CA PHE A 160 -4.39 -33.06 6.84
C PHE A 160 -3.18 -33.41 7.72
N GLU A 161 -1.98 -32.93 7.36
CA GLU A 161 -0.73 -33.20 8.08
C GLU A 161 -0.67 -32.62 9.50
N GLU A 162 -1.42 -31.55 9.79
CA GLU A 162 -1.51 -31.04 11.17
C GLU A 162 -2.34 -31.94 12.09
N GLY A 163 -3.25 -32.74 11.52
CA GLY A 163 -4.10 -33.65 12.29
C GLY A 163 -3.42 -34.93 12.77
N TRP A 164 -2.14 -35.15 12.42
CA TRP A 164 -1.36 -36.36 12.72
C TRP A 164 -0.18 -36.10 13.66
#